data_AF-A0A812PWS6-F1
#
_entry.id   AF-A0A812PWS6-F1
#
_cell.length_a   1.000
_cell.length_b   1.000
_cell.length_c   1.000
_cell.angle_alpha   90.00
_cell.angle_beta   90.00
_cell.angle_gamma   90.00
#
_symmetry.space_group_name_H-M   'P 1'
#
loop_
_entity.id
_entity.type
_entity.pdbx_description
1 polymer ?
#
loop_
_entity_poly.entity_id
_entity_poly.type
_entity_poly.pdbx_seq_one_letter_code
_entity_poly.pdbx_strand_id
1 'polypeptide(L)'
;MASLVRHLLQLPADDPQFARLAAAAVLVARDGRSGFGWSTEEMELLRHEVQSWEGAWRVFLAAGGPLEATAVEAAALHLAFREMEAAVQKGTPIPHPEELLLRIATALLGGSYSSRQDVEAAVSWLLTGGGVGGLSPVAEDALSTCLTSRQFGHGGASRVACLVGAMLARPPGAGQAPDQRMRPCSTSPNKAKTATSSAGVVF
;
A
#
# COMPACT_ATOMS: atom_id res chain seq x y z
N MET A 1 -3.00 1.69 16.47
CA MET A 1 -2.15 1.46 15.27
C MET A 1 -1.02 0.47 15.55
N ALA A 2 -0.12 0.72 16.51
CA ALA A 2 0.96 -0.22 16.85
C ALA A 2 0.48 -1.64 17.23
N SER A 3 -0.68 -1.76 17.86
CA SER A 3 -1.31 -3.05 18.18
C SER A 3 -1.69 -3.88 16.95
N LEU A 4 -2.07 -3.24 15.83
CA LEU A 4 -2.38 -3.91 14.57
C LEU A 4 -1.12 -4.50 13.95
N VAL A 5 -0.06 -3.71 13.88
CA VAL A 5 1.24 -4.15 13.34
C VAL A 5 1.84 -5.24 14.22
N ARG A 6 1.72 -5.13 15.55
CA ARG A 6 2.12 -6.20 16.48
C ARG A 6 1.40 -7.52 16.18
N HIS A 7 0.11 -7.46 15.85
CA HIS A 7 -0.63 -8.68 15.55
C HIS A 7 -0.15 -9.33 14.25
N LEU A 8 0.10 -8.55 13.20
CA LEU A 8 0.69 -9.07 11.95
C LEU A 8 2.10 -9.65 12.15
N LEU A 9 2.88 -9.06 13.05
CA LEU A 9 4.19 -9.59 13.46
C LEU A 9 4.12 -10.93 14.21
N GLN A 10 2.97 -11.31 14.74
CA GLN A 10 2.79 -12.59 15.44
C GLN A 10 2.33 -13.71 14.51
N LEU A 11 1.87 -13.39 13.30
CA LEU A 11 1.47 -14.38 12.32
C LEU A 11 2.70 -15.05 11.69
N PRO A 12 2.71 -16.39 11.56
CA PRO A 12 3.74 -17.09 10.81
C PRO A 12 3.68 -16.72 9.32
N ALA A 13 4.81 -16.75 8.63
CA ALA A 13 4.86 -16.41 7.21
C ALA A 13 4.00 -17.37 6.36
N ASP A 14 3.99 -18.66 6.71
CA ASP A 14 3.20 -19.70 6.05
C ASP A 14 1.78 -19.85 6.62
N ASP A 15 1.24 -18.80 7.25
CA ASP A 15 -0.09 -18.88 7.83
C ASP A 15 -1.16 -19.09 6.74
N PRO A 16 -2.05 -20.10 6.86
CA PRO A 16 -3.13 -20.31 5.91
C PRO A 16 -4.10 -19.12 5.79
N GLN A 17 -4.11 -18.19 6.76
CA GLN A 17 -4.84 -16.93 6.66
C GLN A 17 -4.33 -16.06 5.50
N PHE A 18 -3.03 -16.01 5.21
CA PHE A 18 -2.52 -15.21 4.09
C PHE A 18 -2.98 -15.75 2.73
N ALA A 19 -3.02 -17.08 2.58
CA ALA A 19 -3.58 -17.71 1.38
C ALA A 19 -5.07 -17.39 1.21
N ARG A 20 -5.85 -17.41 2.31
CA ARG A 20 -7.27 -17.03 2.30
C ARG A 20 -7.48 -15.56 1.94
N LEU A 21 -6.68 -14.66 2.51
CA LEU A 21 -6.70 -13.23 2.17
C LEU A 21 -6.38 -12.99 0.70
N ALA A 22 -5.38 -13.68 0.16
CA ALA A 22 -5.00 -13.60 -1.26
C ALA A 22 -6.13 -14.09 -2.17
N ALA A 23 -6.76 -15.22 -1.84
CA ALA A 23 -7.91 -15.74 -2.58
C ALA A 23 -9.08 -14.75 -2.56
N ALA A 24 -9.42 -14.21 -1.40
CA ALA A 24 -10.46 -13.19 -1.25
C ALA A 24 -10.13 -11.92 -2.06
N ALA A 25 -8.88 -11.45 -2.03
CA ALA A 25 -8.44 -10.27 -2.76
C ALA A 25 -8.60 -10.45 -4.28
N VAL A 26 -8.27 -11.64 -4.81
CA VAL A 26 -8.45 -11.96 -6.23
C VAL A 26 -9.93 -11.98 -6.61
N LEU A 27 -10.77 -12.63 -5.81
CA LEU A 27 -12.21 -12.70 -6.07
C LEU A 27 -12.86 -11.31 -6.03
N VAL A 28 -12.55 -10.50 -5.03
CA VAL A 28 -13.09 -9.14 -4.90
C VAL A 28 -12.60 -8.23 -6.03
N ALA A 29 -11.33 -8.34 -6.44
CA ALA A 29 -10.80 -7.56 -7.56
C ALA A 29 -11.43 -7.95 -8.91
N ARG A 30 -11.77 -9.23 -9.09
CA ARG A 30 -12.34 -9.75 -10.35
C ARG A 30 -13.85 -9.53 -10.46
N ASP A 31 -14.58 -9.93 -9.43
CA ASP A 31 -16.05 -10.01 -9.45
C ASP A 31 -16.72 -8.89 -8.65
N GLY A 32 -15.91 -8.02 -8.02
CA GLY A 32 -16.40 -6.95 -7.15
C GLY A 32 -16.89 -7.47 -5.79
N ARG A 33 -17.16 -6.54 -4.87
CA ARG A 33 -17.64 -6.84 -3.52
C ARG A 33 -19.08 -7.37 -3.47
N SER A 34 -19.87 -7.13 -4.52
CA SER A 34 -21.31 -7.42 -4.59
C SER A 34 -21.74 -8.05 -5.91
N GLY A 35 -20.81 -8.63 -6.67
CA GLY A 35 -21.12 -9.20 -7.99
C GLY A 35 -22.03 -10.42 -7.90
N PHE A 36 -22.95 -10.54 -8.86
CA PHE A 36 -23.76 -11.74 -9.11
C PHE A 36 -22.91 -12.98 -9.46
N GLY A 37 -21.59 -12.82 -9.64
CA GLY A 37 -20.65 -13.88 -10.03
C GLY A 37 -20.22 -14.81 -8.90
N TRP A 38 -20.55 -14.54 -7.64
CA TRP A 38 -20.19 -15.44 -6.54
C TRP A 38 -21.31 -16.46 -6.38
N SER A 39 -21.20 -17.55 -7.14
CA SER A 39 -22.25 -18.56 -7.24
C SER A 39 -21.97 -19.81 -6.42
N THR A 40 -20.79 -19.94 -5.81
CA THR A 40 -20.42 -21.10 -5.00
C THR A 40 -20.48 -20.76 -3.51
N GLU A 41 -20.77 -21.78 -2.70
CA GLU A 41 -20.80 -21.67 -1.23
C GLU A 41 -19.46 -21.18 -0.68
N GLU A 42 -18.34 -21.67 -1.24
CA GLU A 42 -16.99 -21.25 -0.86
C GLU A 42 -16.74 -19.76 -1.11
N MET A 43 -17.26 -19.21 -2.22
CA MET A 43 -17.16 -17.77 -2.49
C MET A 43 -18.03 -16.99 -1.50
N GLU A 44 -19.26 -17.44 -1.21
CA GLU A 44 -20.13 -16.77 -0.24
C GLU A 44 -19.51 -16.73 1.17
N LEU A 45 -18.84 -17.81 1.58
CA LEU A 45 -18.09 -17.84 2.84
C LEU A 45 -16.97 -16.79 2.85
N LEU A 46 -16.17 -16.71 1.79
CA LEU A 46 -15.15 -15.66 1.64
C LEU A 46 -15.78 -14.26 1.66
N ARG A 47 -17.03 -14.10 1.21
CA ARG A 47 -17.73 -12.80 1.21
C ARG A 47 -18.00 -12.36 2.62
N HIS A 48 -18.56 -13.28 3.38
CA HIS A 48 -18.89 -13.07 4.77
C HIS A 48 -17.63 -12.76 5.58
N GLU A 49 -16.50 -13.44 5.29
CA GLU A 49 -15.21 -13.12 5.89
C GLU A 49 -14.74 -11.70 5.56
N VAL A 50 -14.76 -11.29 4.29
CA VAL A 50 -14.40 -9.92 3.88
C VAL A 50 -15.28 -8.88 4.56
N GLN A 51 -16.60 -9.11 4.62
CA GLN A 51 -17.55 -8.23 5.30
C GLN A 51 -17.29 -8.16 6.80
N SER A 52 -16.91 -9.27 7.42
CA SER A 52 -16.52 -9.33 8.83
C SER A 52 -15.26 -8.49 9.10
N TRP A 53 -14.21 -8.64 8.28
CA TRP A 53 -12.99 -7.84 8.39
C TRP A 53 -13.26 -6.34 8.16
N GLU A 54 -14.05 -5.99 7.15
CA GLU A 54 -14.49 -4.60 6.89
C GLU A 54 -15.33 -4.02 8.05
N GLY A 55 -16.17 -4.86 8.67
CA GLY A 55 -16.91 -4.53 9.89
C GLY A 55 -15.98 -4.23 11.06
N ALA A 56 -15.05 -5.14 11.36
CA ALA A 56 -14.07 -4.99 12.43
C ALA A 56 -13.19 -3.75 12.24
N TRP A 57 -12.77 -3.46 11.00
CA TRP A 57 -12.02 -2.24 10.70
C TRP A 57 -12.82 -0.97 11.01
N ARG A 58 -14.12 -0.92 10.66
CA ARG A 58 -14.99 0.22 11.00
C ARG A 58 -15.16 0.38 12.51
N VAL A 59 -15.33 -0.73 13.24
CA VAL A 59 -15.41 -0.72 14.71
C VAL A 59 -14.09 -0.23 15.31
N PHE A 60 -12.97 -0.71 14.79
CA PHE A 60 -11.63 -0.28 15.21
C PHE A 60 -11.45 1.24 15.04
N LEU A 61 -11.84 1.80 13.89
CA LEU A 61 -11.74 3.24 13.63
C LEU A 61 -12.70 4.07 14.49
N ALA A 62 -13.87 3.53 14.83
CA ALA A 62 -14.85 4.21 15.66
C ALA A 62 -14.52 4.15 17.16
N ALA A 63 -13.66 3.21 17.57
CA ALA A 63 -13.31 3.04 18.96
C ALA A 63 -12.41 4.18 19.46
N GLY A 64 -12.90 4.91 20.47
CA GLY A 64 -12.11 5.87 21.24
C GLY A 64 -11.37 5.25 22.43
N GLY A 65 -11.29 3.92 22.51
CA GLY A 65 -10.83 3.20 23.69
C GLY A 65 -10.32 1.79 23.39
N PRO A 66 -9.97 1.01 24.43
CA PRO A 66 -9.44 -0.33 24.28
C PRO A 66 -10.47 -1.24 23.60
N LEU A 67 -10.02 -1.91 22.54
CA LEU A 67 -10.79 -2.90 21.79
C LEU A 67 -10.45 -4.32 22.22
N GLU A 68 -11.39 -5.23 21.97
CA GLU A 68 -11.12 -6.66 22.07
C GLU A 68 -10.01 -7.10 21.10
N ALA A 69 -9.21 -8.07 21.53
CA ALA A 69 -8.08 -8.57 20.75
C ALA A 69 -8.52 -9.12 19.38
N THR A 70 -9.68 -9.77 19.33
CA THR A 70 -10.30 -10.32 18.10
C THR A 70 -10.69 -9.24 17.10
N ALA A 71 -11.16 -8.09 17.57
CA ALA A 71 -11.48 -6.95 16.71
C ALA A 71 -10.21 -6.30 16.14
N VAL A 72 -9.13 -6.24 16.93
CA VAL A 72 -7.82 -5.76 16.49
C VAL A 72 -7.21 -6.72 15.45
N GLU A 73 -7.33 -8.03 15.67
CA GLU A 73 -6.92 -9.06 14.71
C GLU A 73 -7.65 -8.92 13.38
N ALA A 74 -8.98 -8.91 13.39
CA ALA A 74 -9.77 -8.78 12.16
C ALA A 74 -9.52 -7.44 11.43
N ALA A 75 -9.27 -6.35 12.18
CA ALA A 75 -8.85 -5.07 11.61
C ALA A 75 -7.45 -5.13 10.97
N ALA A 76 -6.51 -5.88 11.56
CA ALA A 76 -5.18 -6.08 11.00
C ALA A 76 -5.23 -6.93 9.71
N LEU A 77 -6.04 -7.99 9.70
CA LEU A 77 -6.30 -8.80 8.52
C LEU A 77 -6.98 -7.99 7.41
N HIS A 78 -7.88 -7.05 7.75
CA HIS A 78 -8.46 -6.14 6.76
C HIS A 78 -7.39 -5.30 6.04
N LEU A 79 -6.37 -4.80 6.74
CA LEU A 79 -5.28 -4.04 6.11
C LEU A 79 -4.43 -4.91 5.19
N ALA A 80 -4.12 -6.14 5.62
CA ALA A 80 -3.47 -7.14 4.79
C ALA A 80 -4.27 -7.42 3.50
N PHE A 81 -5.57 -7.67 3.64
CA PHE A 81 -6.48 -7.85 2.52
C PHE A 81 -6.46 -6.65 1.55
N ARG A 82 -6.49 -5.41 2.06
CA ARG A 82 -6.52 -4.19 1.24
C ARG A 82 -5.24 -4.00 0.41
N GLU A 83 -4.08 -4.28 0.98
CA GLU A 83 -2.81 -4.22 0.26
C GLU A 83 -2.74 -5.29 -0.85
N MET A 84 -3.21 -6.51 -0.56
CA MET A 84 -3.29 -7.58 -1.56
C MET A 84 -4.30 -7.24 -2.67
N GLU A 85 -5.49 -6.73 -2.31
CA GLU A 85 -6.51 -6.28 -3.26
C GLU A 85 -5.95 -5.20 -4.19
N ALA A 86 -5.25 -4.21 -3.64
CA ALA A 86 -4.62 -3.15 -4.42
C ALA A 86 -3.53 -3.68 -5.37
N ALA A 87 -2.77 -4.69 -4.95
CA ALA A 87 -1.78 -5.34 -5.81
C ALA A 87 -2.44 -6.08 -6.97
N VAL A 88 -3.51 -6.83 -6.70
CA VAL A 88 -4.26 -7.56 -7.74
C VAL A 88 -4.93 -6.60 -8.73
N GLN A 89 -5.57 -5.52 -8.24
CA GLN A 89 -6.21 -4.51 -9.09
C GLN A 89 -5.21 -3.83 -10.05
N LYS A 90 -3.95 -3.69 -9.64
CA LYS A 90 -2.87 -3.12 -10.45
C LYS A 90 -2.24 -4.15 -11.40
N GLY A 91 -2.67 -5.41 -11.36
CA GLY A 91 -2.05 -6.50 -12.12
C GLY A 91 -0.63 -6.85 -11.65
N THR A 92 -0.30 -6.50 -10.40
CA THR A 92 1.01 -6.82 -9.80
C THR A 92 0.94 -8.12 -9.00
N PRO A 93 2.06 -8.83 -8.81
CA PRO A 93 2.10 -10.02 -7.97
C PRO A 93 1.65 -9.70 -6.53
N ILE A 94 0.99 -10.66 -5.89
CA ILE A 94 0.57 -10.54 -4.49
C ILE A 94 1.84 -10.45 -3.63
N PRO A 95 1.96 -9.41 -2.77
CA PRO A 95 3.15 -9.21 -1.96
C PRO A 95 3.37 -10.36 -0.98
N HIS A 96 4.64 -10.72 -0.77
CA HIS A 96 5.03 -11.70 0.25
C HIS A 96 4.65 -11.18 1.66
N PRO A 97 4.33 -12.06 2.64
CA PRO A 97 3.95 -11.64 4.00
C PRO A 97 4.86 -10.59 4.64
N GLU A 98 6.19 -10.70 4.45
CA GLU A 98 7.14 -9.70 4.96
C GLU A 98 7.01 -8.34 4.28
N GLU A 99 6.87 -8.32 2.94
CA GLU A 99 6.67 -7.09 2.19
C GLU A 99 5.34 -6.42 2.57
N LEU A 100 4.29 -7.22 2.72
CA LEU A 100 2.99 -6.78 3.18
C LEU A 100 3.08 -6.10 4.55
N LEU A 101 3.78 -6.72 5.50
CA LEU A 101 4.02 -6.16 6.82
C LEU A 101 4.76 -4.81 6.73
N LEU A 102 5.82 -4.72 5.92
CA LEU A 102 6.58 -3.47 5.75
C LEU A 102 5.72 -2.35 5.17
N ARG A 103 4.87 -2.65 4.18
CA ARG A 103 3.95 -1.70 3.57
C ARG A 103 2.91 -1.21 4.58
N ILE A 104 2.30 -2.12 5.34
CA ILE A 104 1.32 -1.79 6.37
C ILE A 104 1.96 -0.99 7.50
N ALA A 105 3.15 -1.38 7.97
CA ALA A 105 3.89 -0.63 8.98
C ALA A 105 4.22 0.78 8.52
N THR A 106 4.71 0.92 7.27
CA THR A 106 4.99 2.21 6.64
C THR A 106 3.73 3.09 6.58
N ALA A 107 2.59 2.51 6.18
CA ALA A 107 1.33 3.22 6.08
C ALA A 107 0.73 3.63 7.44
N LEU A 108 0.89 2.81 8.47
CA LEU A 108 0.28 3.02 9.79
C LEU A 108 1.14 3.80 10.78
N LEU A 109 2.44 3.55 10.78
CA LEU A 109 3.37 4.11 11.77
C LEU A 109 4.13 5.31 11.20
N GLY A 110 4.16 5.46 9.88
CA GLY A 110 5.00 6.42 9.18
C GLY A 110 6.47 5.98 9.16
N GLY A 111 7.23 6.51 8.21
CA GLY A 111 8.65 6.18 8.03
C GLY A 111 8.90 5.15 6.94
N SER A 112 10.10 4.59 6.92
CA SER A 112 10.52 3.58 5.95
C SER A 112 11.22 2.45 6.69
N TYR A 113 10.75 1.22 6.50
CA TYR A 113 11.27 0.03 7.15
C TYR A 113 11.92 -0.87 6.10
N SER A 114 13.13 -1.37 6.40
CA SER A 114 13.86 -2.23 5.47
C SER A 114 13.79 -3.71 5.89
N SER A 115 13.51 -3.96 7.17
CA SER A 115 13.45 -5.31 7.74
C SER A 115 12.29 -5.49 8.72
N ARG A 116 11.89 -6.76 8.94
CA ARG A 116 10.93 -7.12 10.00
C ARG A 116 11.40 -6.65 11.38
N GLN A 117 12.70 -6.74 11.64
CA GLN A 117 13.30 -6.32 12.92
C GLN A 117 13.14 -4.80 13.14
N ASP A 118 13.23 -3.98 12.10
CA ASP A 118 13.02 -2.53 12.19
C ASP A 118 11.58 -2.23 12.63
N VAL A 119 10.61 -2.98 12.08
CA VAL A 119 9.19 -2.85 12.44
C VAL A 119 8.96 -3.31 13.88
N GLU A 120 9.55 -4.42 14.30
CA GLU A 120 9.46 -4.93 15.68
C GLU A 120 10.02 -3.92 16.69
N ALA A 121 11.17 -3.32 16.39
CA ALA A 121 11.78 -2.28 17.22
C ALA A 121 10.87 -1.04 17.32
N ALA A 122 10.34 -0.57 16.19
CA ALA A 122 9.44 0.59 16.15
C ALA A 122 8.13 0.34 16.92
N VAL A 123 7.52 -0.83 16.74
CA VAL A 123 6.31 -1.22 17.47
C VAL A 123 6.61 -1.35 18.97
N SER A 124 7.73 -1.96 19.35
CA SER A 124 8.13 -2.10 20.76
C SER A 124 8.34 -0.74 21.42
N TRP A 125 8.98 0.20 20.72
CA TRP A 125 9.18 1.57 21.19
C TRP A 125 7.84 2.30 21.41
N LEU A 126 6.91 2.18 20.45
CA LEU A 126 5.57 2.79 20.55
C LEU A 126 4.72 2.19 21.67
N LEU A 127 4.83 0.88 21.93
CA LEU A 127 4.06 0.19 22.97
C LEU A 127 4.63 0.39 24.38
N THR A 128 5.94 0.62 24.51
CA THR A 128 6.61 0.85 25.80
C THR A 128 6.52 2.30 26.27
N GLY A 129 5.84 3.18 25.53
CA GLY A 129 5.62 4.57 25.91
C GLY A 129 6.77 5.52 25.53
N GLY A 130 7.64 5.10 24.60
CA GLY A 130 8.57 6.00 23.93
C GLY A 130 7.79 6.97 23.04
N GLY A 131 7.36 8.08 23.64
CA GLY A 131 6.90 9.33 23.03
C GLY A 131 6.22 9.35 21.64
N VAL A 132 4.99 9.88 21.63
CA VAL A 132 4.25 10.42 20.47
C VAL A 132 5.03 11.51 19.66
N GLY A 133 6.23 11.91 20.10
CA GLY A 133 7.02 12.99 19.51
C GLY A 133 7.80 12.65 18.22
N GLY A 134 7.45 11.56 17.53
CA GLY A 134 8.15 11.09 16.33
C GLY A 134 7.23 10.79 15.14
N LEU A 135 5.95 11.16 15.20
CA LEU A 135 5.13 11.14 13.99
C LEU A 135 5.63 12.24 13.07
N SER A 136 5.87 11.91 11.79
CA SER A 136 6.14 12.92 10.77
C SER A 136 5.05 14.01 10.84
N PRO A 137 5.38 15.30 10.77
CA PRO A 137 4.38 16.37 10.74
C PRO A 137 3.36 16.17 9.61
N VAL A 138 3.71 15.41 8.55
CA VAL A 138 2.80 15.00 7.47
C VAL A 138 1.74 13.98 7.93
N ALA A 139 2.10 13.04 8.82
CA ALA A 139 1.15 12.09 9.39
C ALA A 139 0.23 12.77 10.40
N GLU A 140 0.77 13.70 11.21
CA GLU A 140 -0.04 14.54 12.11
C GLU A 140 -0.94 15.53 11.35
N ASP A 141 -0.48 16.14 10.25
CA ASP A 141 -1.32 17.02 9.42
C ASP A 141 -2.38 16.22 8.65
N ALA A 142 -2.06 15.01 8.15
CA ALA A 142 -3.05 14.14 7.52
C ALA A 142 -4.13 13.70 8.52
N LEU A 143 -3.74 13.37 9.74
CA LEU A 143 -4.67 13.03 10.83
C LEU A 143 -5.45 14.26 11.33
N SER A 144 -4.80 15.41 11.49
CA SER A 144 -5.43 16.67 11.92
C SER A 144 -6.36 17.23 10.86
N THR A 145 -6.02 17.17 9.58
CA THR A 145 -6.91 17.58 8.48
C THR A 145 -8.12 16.65 8.39
N CYS A 146 -7.95 15.35 8.66
CA CYS A 146 -9.06 14.39 8.73
C CYS A 146 -9.96 14.57 9.96
N LEU A 147 -9.42 15.06 11.08
CA LEU A 147 -10.15 15.25 12.33
C LEU A 147 -10.80 16.66 12.44
N THR A 148 -10.17 17.68 11.87
CA THR A 148 -10.58 19.10 12.01
C THR A 148 -11.50 19.59 10.89
N SER A 149 -11.65 18.83 9.80
CA SER A 149 -12.62 19.14 8.75
C SER A 149 -14.06 18.85 9.22
N ARG A 150 -14.59 19.79 10.00
CA ARG A 150 -15.99 19.91 10.43
C ARG A 150 -16.80 20.85 9.53
N GLN A 151 -16.21 21.36 8.46
CA GLN A 151 -16.83 22.34 7.57
C GLN A 151 -16.72 21.90 6.12
N PHE A 152 -17.61 21.01 5.67
CA PHE A 152 -18.18 21.12 4.34
C PHE A 152 -19.56 20.47 4.38
N GLY A 153 -20.58 21.29 4.10
CA GLY A 153 -21.97 20.89 4.13
C GLY A 153 -22.31 19.86 3.06
N HIS A 154 -23.30 19.03 3.39
CA HIS A 154 -24.22 18.38 2.47
C HIS A 154 -23.59 17.76 1.21
N GLY A 155 -22.96 16.60 1.40
CA GLY A 155 -22.57 15.69 0.32
C GLY A 155 -21.62 14.64 0.89
N GLY A 156 -22.14 13.43 1.17
CA GLY A 156 -21.47 12.38 1.94
C GLY A 156 -20.22 11.78 1.27
N ALA A 157 -19.14 12.55 1.18
CA ALA A 157 -17.81 12.02 0.89
C ALA A 157 -17.18 11.52 2.20
N SER A 158 -17.10 10.20 2.33
CA SER A 158 -16.59 9.49 3.50
C SER A 158 -15.17 9.94 3.85
N ARG A 159 -14.90 10.19 5.14
CA ARG A 159 -13.56 10.47 5.71
C ARG A 159 -12.52 9.42 5.32
N VAL A 160 -12.99 8.21 5.02
CA VAL A 160 -12.21 7.07 4.52
C VAL A 160 -11.68 7.31 3.11
N ALA A 161 -12.41 8.03 2.24
CA ALA A 161 -11.96 8.35 0.89
C ALA A 161 -10.81 9.36 0.88
N CYS A 162 -10.71 10.25 1.88
CA CYS A 162 -9.56 11.15 2.02
C CYS A 162 -8.32 10.39 2.50
N LEU A 163 -8.45 9.46 3.44
CA LEU A 163 -7.32 8.70 3.98
C LEU A 163 -6.81 7.68 2.93
N VAL A 164 -7.72 6.98 2.26
CA VAL A 164 -7.41 6.09 1.13
C VAL A 164 -6.94 6.88 -0.09
N GLY A 165 -7.51 8.05 -0.36
CA GLY A 165 -7.09 8.95 -1.44
C GLY A 165 -5.69 9.51 -1.22
N ALA A 166 -5.33 9.89 0.01
CA ALA A 166 -3.99 10.33 0.37
C ALA A 166 -2.98 9.18 0.33
N MET A 167 -3.38 7.95 0.68
CA MET A 167 -2.55 6.75 0.53
C MET A 167 -2.35 6.33 -0.93
N LEU A 168 -3.32 6.59 -1.81
CA LEU A 168 -3.24 6.26 -3.24
C LEU A 168 -2.64 7.38 -4.10
N ALA A 169 -2.73 8.63 -3.67
CA ALA A 169 -2.10 9.79 -4.31
C ALA A 169 -0.61 9.83 -3.95
N ARG A 170 0.18 8.94 -4.56
CA ARG A 170 1.62 9.07 -4.62
C ARG A 170 1.96 10.46 -5.18
N PRO A 171 2.80 11.29 -4.53
CA PRO A 171 3.16 12.59 -5.06
C PRO A 171 3.87 12.42 -6.42
N PRO A 172 3.38 13.04 -7.50
CA PRO A 172 4.10 13.05 -8.77
C PRO A 172 5.24 14.07 -8.65
N GLY A 173 6.42 13.64 -8.24
CA GLY A 173 7.55 14.58 -8.18
C GLY A 173 8.76 14.13 -7.38
N ALA A 174 9.41 13.03 -7.78
CA ALA A 174 10.79 12.76 -7.39
C ALA A 174 11.48 11.94 -8.50
N GLY A 175 11.63 12.57 -9.66
CA GLY A 175 12.21 11.93 -10.84
C GLY A 175 12.30 12.84 -12.05
N GLN A 176 12.56 14.13 -11.85
CA GLN A 176 12.93 15.03 -12.95
C GLN A 176 14.44 15.26 -12.84
N ALA A 177 15.18 14.53 -13.67
CA ALA A 177 16.59 14.74 -13.89
C ALA A 177 16.83 16.18 -14.39
N PRO A 178 17.88 16.87 -13.94
CA PRO A 178 18.25 18.16 -14.52
C PRO A 178 18.74 17.94 -15.95
N ASP A 179 17.90 18.36 -16.89
CA ASP A 179 18.20 18.53 -18.31
C ASP A 179 19.33 19.57 -18.45
N GLN A 180 20.57 19.08 -18.59
CA GLN A 180 21.71 19.93 -18.90
C GLN A 180 21.58 20.40 -20.35
N ARG A 181 21.00 21.60 -20.51
CA ARG A 181 21.25 22.49 -21.64
C ARG A 181 22.76 22.67 -21.84
N MET A 182 23.35 21.92 -22.75
CA MET A 182 24.59 22.32 -23.42
C MET A 182 24.31 22.73 -24.86
N ARG A 183 24.81 23.93 -25.16
CA ARG A 183 24.62 24.72 -26.37
C ARG A 183 25.14 23.99 -27.62
N PRO A 184 24.53 24.22 -28.80
CA PRO A 184 25.12 23.82 -30.07
C PRO A 184 26.20 24.84 -30.50
N CYS A 185 27.45 24.39 -30.63
CA CYS A 185 28.46 25.09 -31.41
C CYS A 185 28.36 24.63 -32.87
N SER A 186 27.91 25.54 -33.72
CA SER A 186 27.92 25.41 -35.17
C SER A 186 29.36 25.45 -35.68
N THR A 187 29.82 24.41 -36.39
CA THR A 187 30.83 24.57 -37.45
C THR A 187 30.70 23.43 -38.46
N SER A 188 30.13 23.73 -39.63
CA SER A 188 30.34 23.01 -40.89
C SER A 188 31.43 23.76 -41.70
N PRO A 189 31.90 23.29 -42.86
CA PRO A 189 31.92 21.93 -43.42
C PRO A 189 33.34 21.54 -43.89
N ASN A 190 33.60 20.27 -44.25
CA ASN A 190 34.48 20.06 -45.40
C ASN A 190 34.27 18.75 -46.17
N LYS A 191 34.42 18.94 -47.48
CA LYS A 191 34.22 18.05 -48.62
C LYS A 191 35.03 16.75 -48.59
N ALA A 192 34.36 15.70 -49.08
CA ALA A 192 34.75 14.77 -50.15
C ALA A 192 36.05 13.95 -50.00
N LYS A 193 35.91 12.61 -50.03
CA LYS A 193 36.51 11.80 -51.10
C LYS A 193 35.89 10.39 -51.19
N THR A 194 35.44 10.08 -52.39
CA THR A 194 35.11 8.78 -52.98
C THR A 194 36.30 7.80 -53.01
N ALA A 195 36.03 6.52 -52.75
CA ALA A 195 36.59 5.31 -53.41
C ALA A 195 35.85 4.10 -52.78
N THR A 196 34.99 3.34 -53.47
CA THR A 196 35.21 2.38 -54.59
C THR A 196 36.02 1.15 -54.20
N SER A 197 35.44 -0.03 -54.52
CA SER A 197 36.07 -1.36 -54.67
C SER A 197 36.33 -2.13 -53.37
N SER A 198 36.14 -3.45 -53.25
CA SER A 198 35.63 -4.50 -54.12
C SER A 198 35.58 -5.78 -53.29
N ALA A 199 34.56 -6.60 -53.55
CA ALA A 199 34.58 -8.06 -53.72
C ALA A 199 35.81 -8.84 -53.19
N GLY A 200 35.52 -9.88 -52.39
CA GLY A 200 36.51 -10.89 -52.00
C GLY A 200 35.86 -12.07 -51.27
N VAL A 201 35.13 -12.89 -52.01
CA VAL A 201 34.84 -14.29 -51.68
C VAL A 201 36.12 -15.09 -51.89
N VAL A 202 36.60 -15.87 -50.91
CA VAL A 202 37.31 -17.16 -51.10
C VAL A 202 37.27 -17.99 -49.80
N PHE A 203 36.71 -19.21 -49.94
CA PHE A 203 36.75 -20.44 -49.12
C PHE A 203 36.70 -20.38 -47.58
#